data_AF-A0A3S1TI26-F1
#
_entry.id   AF-A0A3S1TI26-F1
#
_cell.length_a   1.000
_cell.length_b   1.000
_cell.length_c   1.000
_cell.angle_alpha   90.00
_cell.angle_beta   90.00
_cell.angle_gamma   90.00
#
_symmetry.space_group_name_H-M   'P 1'
#
loop_
_entity.id
_entity.type
_entity.pdbx_description
1 polymer ?
#
loop_
_entity_poly.entity_id
_entity_poly.type
_entity_poly.pdbx_seq_one_letter_code
_entity_poly.pdbx_strand_id
1 'polypeptide(L)'
;IPLGSIPLILICALLQGGGFGIAWPFLTRVIVASAPKSEQTIASAAVPTMQRIGYAVGAALAGIVANASGFSQGLNHDAAANVASWLFLAFVPLGIVGCLAALRVSKPLGQQLEATG
;
A
#
# COMPACT_ATOMS: atom_id res chain seq x y z
N ILE A 1 9.32 -28.62 0.58
CA ILE A 1 9.57 -27.80 1.80
C ILE A 1 9.85 -26.37 1.37
N PRO A 2 9.14 -25.34 1.86
CA PRO A 2 9.51 -23.98 1.53
C PRO A 2 10.92 -23.73 2.08
N LEU A 3 11.87 -23.39 1.21
CA LEU A 3 13.28 -23.14 1.55
C LEU A 3 13.49 -21.80 2.28
N GLY A 4 12.42 -21.10 2.66
CA GLY A 4 12.44 -19.78 3.30
C GLY A 4 12.42 -19.84 4.82
N SER A 5 13.19 -18.95 5.46
CA SER A 5 13.22 -18.80 6.92
C SER A 5 11.85 -18.31 7.42
N ILE A 6 11.07 -19.20 8.07
CA ILE A 6 9.78 -18.88 8.70
C ILE A 6 9.86 -17.65 9.62
N PRO A 7 10.90 -17.49 10.47
CA PRO A 7 11.08 -16.27 11.26
C PRO A 7 11.13 -14.98 10.42
N LEU A 8 11.78 -15.01 9.25
CA LEU A 8 11.89 -13.85 8.38
C LEU A 8 10.54 -13.46 7.80
N ILE A 9 9.75 -14.45 7.36
CA ILE A 9 8.38 -14.23 6.86
C ILE A 9 7.51 -13.60 7.95
N LEU A 10 7.62 -14.08 9.19
CA LEU A 10 6.90 -13.51 10.33
C LEU A 10 7.30 -12.06 10.59
N ILE A 11 8.59 -11.73 10.56
CA ILE A 11 9.07 -10.35 10.72
C ILE A 11 8.51 -9.46 9.60
N CYS A 12 8.56 -9.90 8.34
CA CYS A 12 8.01 -9.15 7.22
C CYS A 12 6.49 -8.93 7.37
N ALA A 13 5.75 -9.96 7.77
CA ALA A 13 4.30 -9.87 8.00
C ALA A 13 3.96 -8.94 9.18
N LEU A 14 4.76 -8.97 10.26
CA LEU A 14 4.61 -8.08 11.40
C LEU A 14 4.90 -6.62 11.02
N LEU A 15 5.95 -6.36 10.23
CA LEU A 15 6.25 -5.02 9.76
C LEU A 15 5.15 -4.50 8.83
N GLN A 16 4.66 -5.34 7.92
CA GLN A 16 3.58 -4.97 7.00
C GLN A 16 2.27 -4.71 7.73
N GLY A 17 1.82 -5.64 8.57
CA GLY A 17 0.56 -5.52 9.31
C GLY A 17 0.62 -4.49 10.44
N GLY A 18 1.72 -4.47 11.20
CA GLY A 18 1.95 -3.55 12.30
C GLY A 18 2.10 -2.10 11.81
N GLY A 19 2.90 -1.88 10.76
CA GLY A 19 3.05 -0.56 10.14
C GLY A 19 1.72 -0.04 9.60
N PHE A 20 0.98 -0.89 8.87
CA PHE A 20 -0.36 -0.55 8.39
C PHE A 20 -1.32 -0.21 9.54
N GLY A 21 -1.37 -1.06 10.58
CA GLY A 21 -2.25 -0.88 11.73
C GLY A 21 -1.98 0.40 12.52
N ILE A 22 -0.71 0.75 12.72
CA ILE A 22 -0.32 1.99 13.40
C ILE A 22 -0.69 3.22 12.56
N ALA A 23 -0.41 3.20 11.25
CA ALA A 23 -0.63 4.35 10.37
C ALA A 23 -2.13 4.58 10.06
N TRP A 24 -2.94 3.53 10.06
CA TRP A 24 -4.32 3.56 9.56
C TRP A 24 -5.21 4.63 10.22
N PRO A 25 -5.30 4.74 11.57
CA PRO A 25 -6.15 5.75 12.21
C PRO A 25 -5.73 7.19 11.90
N PHE A 26 -4.44 7.44 11.69
CA PHE A 26 -3.94 8.76 11.33
C PHE A 26 -4.30 9.10 9.88
N LEU A 27 -4.11 8.14 8.96
CA LEU A 27 -4.45 8.32 7.56
C LEU A 27 -5.95 8.61 7.38
N THR A 28 -6.83 7.83 8.03
CA THR A 28 -8.28 8.05 7.94
C THR A 28 -8.68 9.40 8.51
N ARG A 29 -8.09 9.84 9.63
CA ARG A 29 -8.30 11.18 10.19
C ARG A 29 -7.88 12.28 9.21
N VAL A 30 -6.71 12.15 8.57
CA VAL A 30 -6.24 13.13 7.59
C VAL A 30 -7.19 13.22 6.40
N ILE A 31 -7.65 12.07 5.87
CA ILE A 31 -8.59 12.04 4.74
C ILE A 31 -9.88 12.78 5.10
N VAL A 32 -10.47 12.47 6.27
CA VAL A 32 -11.72 13.10 6.72
C VAL A 32 -11.53 14.58 7.01
N ALA A 33 -10.44 14.97 7.66
CA ALA A 33 -10.15 16.37 7.98
C ALA A 33 -9.86 17.23 6.75
N SER A 34 -9.46 16.61 5.63
CA SER A 34 -9.24 17.29 4.35
C SER A 34 -10.54 17.66 3.63
N ALA A 35 -11.68 17.09 4.03
CA ALA A 35 -12.99 17.42 3.48
C ALA A 35 -13.64 18.63 4.18
N PRO A 36 -14.49 19.41 3.48
CA PRO A 36 -15.32 20.44 4.11
C PRO A 36 -16.12 19.89 5.28
N LYS A 37 -16.37 20.70 6.32
CA LYS A 37 -17.08 20.26 7.54
C LYS A 37 -18.44 19.60 7.25
N SER A 38 -19.16 20.07 6.23
CA SER A 38 -20.45 19.51 5.80
C SER A 38 -20.34 18.12 5.16
N GLU A 39 -19.16 17.72 4.68
CA GLU A 39 -18.94 16.50 3.90
C GLU A 39 -18.07 15.46 4.62
N GLN A 40 -17.61 15.74 5.84
CA GLN A 40 -16.74 14.82 6.59
C GLN A 40 -17.38 13.44 6.83
N THR A 41 -18.70 13.39 7.04
CA THR A 41 -19.44 12.12 7.15
C THR A 41 -19.39 11.32 5.86
N ILE A 42 -19.53 11.98 4.72
CA ILE A 42 -19.46 11.35 3.39
C ILE A 42 -18.03 10.87 3.12
N ALA A 43 -17.03 11.71 3.40
CA ALA A 43 -15.62 11.36 3.25
C ALA A 43 -15.25 10.14 4.11
N SER A 44 -15.67 10.10 5.37
CA SER A 44 -15.44 8.98 6.29
C SER A 44 -16.06 7.68 5.77
N ALA A 45 -17.31 7.75 5.28
CA ALA A 45 -18.00 6.60 4.70
C ALA A 45 -17.35 6.10 3.39
N ALA A 46 -16.67 6.97 2.65
CA ALA A 46 -16.00 6.62 1.39
C ALA A 46 -14.65 5.89 1.59
N VAL A 47 -13.97 6.08 2.73
CA VAL A 47 -12.62 5.52 2.98
C VAL A 47 -12.56 3.99 2.78
N PRO A 48 -13.44 3.17 3.40
CA PRO A 48 -13.37 1.72 3.25
C PRO A 48 -13.63 1.26 1.80
N THR A 49 -14.49 1.98 1.08
CA THR A 49 -14.80 1.69 -0.32
C THR A 49 -13.56 1.93 -1.20
N MET A 50 -12.91 3.08 -1.04
CA MET A 50 -11.67 3.40 -1.75
C MET A 50 -10.55 2.38 -1.47
N GLN A 51 -10.42 1.95 -0.21
CA GLN A 51 -9.47 0.91 0.17
C GLN A 51 -9.74 -0.43 -0.54
N ARG A 52 -11.01 -0.87 -0.58
CA ARG A 52 -11.41 -2.10 -1.27
C ARG A 52 -11.14 -2.04 -2.77
N ILE A 53 -11.40 -0.89 -3.40
CA ILE A 53 -11.04 -0.67 -4.80
C ILE A 53 -9.54 -0.84 -4.99
N GLY A 54 -8.72 -0.24 -4.11
CA GLY A 54 -7.27 -0.42 -4.11
C GLY A 54 -6.84 -1.88 -4.01
N TYR A 55 -7.45 -2.66 -3.11
CA TYR A 55 -7.19 -4.09 -2.99
C TYR A 55 -7.56 -4.88 -4.24
N ALA A 56 -8.70 -4.59 -4.86
CA ALA A 56 -9.13 -5.25 -6.08
C ALA A 56 -8.16 -4.96 -7.25
N VAL A 57 -7.76 -3.70 -7.43
CA VAL A 57 -6.79 -3.30 -8.45
C VAL A 57 -5.43 -3.94 -8.20
N GLY A 58 -4.95 -3.93 -6.95
CA GLY A 58 -3.69 -4.58 -6.57
C GLY A 58 -3.70 -6.08 -6.84
N ALA A 59 -4.79 -6.78 -6.48
CA ALA A 59 -4.94 -8.20 -6.74
C ALA A 59 -4.96 -8.52 -8.25
N ALA A 60 -5.68 -7.72 -9.05
CA ALA A 60 -5.71 -7.89 -10.49
C ALA A 60 -4.33 -7.69 -11.13
N LEU A 61 -3.62 -6.63 -10.75
CA LEU A 61 -2.26 -6.35 -11.24
C LEU A 61 -1.27 -7.45 -10.83
N ALA A 62 -1.35 -7.94 -9.58
CA ALA A 62 -0.52 -9.06 -9.13
C ALA A 62 -0.77 -10.32 -9.97
N GLY A 63 -2.02 -10.64 -10.28
CA GLY A 63 -2.36 -11.76 -11.17
C GLY A 63 -1.79 -11.59 -12.58
N ILE A 64 -1.89 -10.39 -13.16
CA ILE A 64 -1.33 -10.07 -14.48
C ILE A 64 0.19 -10.26 -14.48
N VAL A 65 0.89 -9.68 -13.50
CA VAL A 65 2.35 -9.78 -13.38
C VAL A 65 2.79 -11.23 -13.16
N ALA A 66 2.09 -11.98 -12.31
CA ALA A 66 2.40 -13.38 -12.06
C ALA A 66 2.26 -14.25 -13.32
N ASN A 67 1.18 -14.05 -14.09
CA ASN A 67 0.96 -14.77 -15.34
C ASN A 67 2.01 -14.40 -16.39
N ALA A 68 2.30 -13.11 -16.55
CA ALA A 68 3.29 -12.62 -17.51
C ALA A 68 4.73 -13.07 -17.17
N SER A 69 5.03 -13.24 -15.89
CA SER A 69 6.40 -13.57 -15.42
C SER A 69 6.68 -15.06 -15.33
N GLY A 70 5.72 -15.94 -15.61
CA GLY A 70 6.02 -17.37 -15.76
C GLY A 70 4.90 -18.32 -15.36
N PHE A 71 3.91 -17.91 -14.55
CA PHE A 71 2.85 -18.83 -14.13
C PHE A 71 1.93 -19.29 -15.27
N SER A 72 1.92 -18.57 -16.41
CA SER A 72 1.23 -19.04 -17.61
C SER A 72 1.89 -20.29 -18.25
N GLN A 73 3.16 -20.56 -17.97
CA GLN A 73 3.93 -21.65 -18.61
C GLN A 73 4.04 -22.90 -17.72
N GLY A 74 3.59 -22.81 -16.47
CA GLY A 74 3.60 -23.90 -15.50
C GLY A 74 3.95 -23.44 -14.09
N LEU A 75 3.51 -24.20 -13.09
CA LEU A 75 3.81 -23.95 -11.68
C LEU A 75 4.98 -24.83 -11.24
N ASN A 76 6.20 -24.31 -11.37
CA ASN A 76 7.42 -24.94 -10.86
C ASN A 76 8.23 -23.98 -9.97
N HIS A 77 9.30 -24.48 -9.35
CA HIS A 77 10.11 -23.71 -8.39
C HIS A 77 10.80 -22.49 -9.04
N ASP A 78 11.37 -22.65 -10.24
CA ASP A 78 12.07 -21.59 -10.95
C ASP A 78 11.12 -20.47 -11.38
N ALA A 79 9.92 -20.85 -11.87
CA ALA A 79 8.85 -19.91 -12.21
C ALA A 79 8.39 -19.13 -10.97
N ALA A 80 8.25 -19.79 -9.82
CA ALA A 80 7.86 -19.13 -8.57
C ALA A 80 8.92 -18.12 -8.09
N ALA A 81 10.20 -18.46 -8.19
CA ALA A 81 11.30 -17.55 -7.85
C ALA A 81 11.29 -16.31 -8.76
N ASN A 82 11.15 -16.50 -10.08
CA ASN A 82 11.10 -15.39 -11.04
C ASN A 82 9.87 -14.50 -10.83
N VAL A 83 8.69 -15.11 -10.65
CA VAL A 83 7.44 -14.39 -10.37
C VAL A 83 7.54 -13.57 -9.09
N ALA A 84 8.14 -14.10 -8.03
CA ALA A 84 8.30 -13.36 -6.78
C ALA A 84 9.15 -12.09 -6.97
N SER A 85 10.26 -12.18 -7.71
CA SER A 85 11.12 -11.03 -8.01
C SER A 85 10.38 -9.98 -8.85
N TRP A 86 9.69 -10.40 -9.91
CA TRP A 86 8.95 -9.47 -10.78
C TRP A 86 7.73 -8.85 -10.09
N LEU A 87 7.02 -9.61 -9.25
CA LEU A 87 5.95 -9.07 -8.41
C LEU A 87 6.50 -7.99 -7.50
N PHE A 88 7.61 -8.23 -6.80
CA PHE A 88 8.17 -7.21 -5.93
C PHE A 88 8.57 -5.97 -6.72
N LEU A 89 9.32 -6.13 -7.81
CA LEU A 89 9.77 -5.02 -8.66
C LEU A 89 8.62 -4.23 -9.28
N ALA A 90 7.52 -4.88 -9.70
CA ALA A 90 6.37 -4.20 -10.28
C ALA A 90 5.65 -3.29 -9.28
N PHE A 91 5.64 -3.63 -8.00
CA PHE A 91 4.98 -2.84 -6.95
C PHE A 91 5.92 -1.86 -6.23
N VAL A 92 7.24 -1.95 -6.41
CA VAL A 92 8.22 -1.00 -5.85
C VAL A 92 7.91 0.46 -6.25
N PRO A 93 7.68 0.81 -7.53
CA PRO A 93 7.34 2.19 -7.91
C PRO A 93 6.09 2.71 -7.21
N LEU A 94 5.07 1.86 -7.06
CA LEU A 94 3.83 2.21 -6.35
C LEU A 94 4.10 2.46 -4.86
N GLY A 95 4.95 1.63 -4.24
CA GLY A 95 5.41 1.83 -2.87
C GLY A 95 6.16 3.15 -2.68
N ILE A 96 7.06 3.50 -3.62
CA ILE A 96 7.78 4.78 -3.60
C ILE A 96 6.79 5.95 -3.67
N VAL A 97 5.82 5.91 -4.58
CA VAL A 97 4.78 6.96 -4.68
C VAL A 97 3.99 7.07 -3.37
N GLY A 98 3.62 5.95 -2.75
CA GLY A 98 2.95 5.91 -1.46
C GLY A 98 3.78 6.55 -0.34
N CYS A 99 5.08 6.23 -0.25
CA CYS A 99 6.00 6.83 0.69
C CYS A 99 6.14 8.34 0.47
N LEU A 100 6.30 8.78 -0.78
CA LEU A 100 6.38 10.21 -1.11
C LEU A 100 5.09 10.96 -0.75
N ALA A 101 3.93 10.38 -1.03
CA ALA A 101 2.64 10.94 -0.65
C ALA A 101 2.51 11.07 0.87
N ALA A 102 2.89 10.03 1.62
CA ALA A 102 2.91 10.07 3.08
C ALA A 102 3.82 11.19 3.60
N LEU A 103 5.05 11.31 3.07
CA LEU A 103 5.98 12.38 3.45
C LEU A 103 5.45 13.78 3.12
N ARG A 104 4.73 13.93 2.00
CA ARG A 104 4.09 15.21 1.63
C ARG A 104 2.96 15.57 2.59
N VAL A 105 2.14 14.61 2.96
CA VAL A 105 1.01 14.78 3.88
C VAL A 105 1.48 15.00 5.33
N SER A 106 2.60 14.41 5.73
CA SER A 106 3.17 14.56 7.07
C SER A 106 3.98 15.84 7.27
N LYS A 107 4.22 16.66 6.24
CA LYS A 107 4.90 17.94 6.42
C LYS A 107 4.05 18.85 7.32
N PRO A 108 4.59 19.34 8.46
CA PRO A 108 3.80 20.09 9.42
C PRO A 108 3.23 21.38 8.82
N LEU A 109 2.10 21.80 9.39
CA LEU A 109 1.40 23.08 9.28
C LEU A 109 2.28 24.34 9.58
N GLY A 110 3.60 24.25 9.48
CA GLY A 110 4.53 25.36 9.74
C GLY A 110 4.54 26.42 8.63
N GLN A 111 4.30 26.04 7.37
CA GLN A 111 4.32 26.99 6.25
C GLN A 111 3.03 27.81 6.08
N GLN A 112 1.92 27.46 6.75
CA GLN A 112 0.65 28.21 6.65
C GLN A 112 0.66 29.49 7.50
N LEU A 113 1.50 29.55 8.54
CA LEU A 113 1.67 30.77 9.36
C LEU A 113 2.60 31.79 8.69
N GLU A 114 3.59 31.36 7.89
CA GLU A 114 4.46 32.27 7.13
C GLU A 114 3.79 32.85 5.86
N ALA A 115 2.77 32.18 5.31
CA ALA A 115 2.04 32.68 4.14
C ALA A 115 0.88 33.66 4.48
N THR A 116 0.63 33.88 5.77
CA THR A 116 -0.44 34.77 6.27
C THR A 116 0.11 35.86 7.21
N GLY A 117 1.43 36.00 7.31
CA GLY A 117 2.14 37.02 8.10
C GLY A 117 2.66 38.17 7.25
#